data_AF-A0A7S1V4H3-F1
#
_entry.id   AF-A0A7S1V4H3-F1
#
_cell.length_a   1.000
_cell.length_b   1.000
_cell.length_c   1.000
_cell.angle_alpha   90.00
_cell.angle_beta   90.00
_cell.angle_gamma   90.00
#
_symmetry.space_group_name_H-M   'P 1'
#
loop_
_entity.id
_entity.type
_entity.pdbx_description
1 polymer ?
#
loop_
_entity_poly.entity_id
_entity_poly.type
_entity_poly.pdbx_seq_one_letter_code
_entity_poly.pdbx_strand_id
1 'polypeptide(L)'
;EDDAGLPPFLYSTGDNIGVMPVNRAEMVEQVADHLGFDLEDTFVLRPPAGGDASTFSPKVPTPCTVAEYLSLYAELTLPPRRDVMRVLATFAEDTSEREELYQMSKKKNYDKFRESISKEHLGLADIITNYYPSIQISLADFIQICTPLQPRWYSASSSSLASPHALSLTFDVITIPRALDGSFCLGACSHHMANLLVGESCRIMKLGTSGFVLPLSPKTPLLMVANGTGVAPMRALCQERFYQKKMGL
;
A
#
# COMPACT_ATOMS: atom_id res chain seq x y z
N GLU A 1 10.52 -6.95 25.57
CA GLU A 1 9.43 -7.64 26.28
C GLU A 1 8.62 -8.36 25.23
N ASP A 2 8.52 -9.69 25.40
CA ASP A 2 7.68 -10.67 24.72
C ASP A 2 7.46 -10.54 23.20
N ASP A 3 8.47 -10.96 22.44
CA ASP A 3 8.29 -11.41 21.05
C ASP A 3 7.55 -12.76 21.11
N ALA A 4 6.23 -12.68 21.03
CA ALA A 4 5.27 -13.75 21.31
C ALA A 4 5.40 -14.93 20.32
N GLY A 5 6.39 -15.80 20.49
CA GLY A 5 6.46 -17.13 19.85
C GLY A 5 6.40 -17.14 18.32
N LEU A 6 6.55 -15.99 17.66
CA LEU A 6 6.61 -15.89 16.22
C LEU A 6 7.97 -16.43 15.76
N PRO A 7 8.01 -17.27 14.71
CA PRO A 7 9.28 -17.74 14.18
C PRO A 7 10.12 -16.53 13.72
N PRO A 8 11.44 -16.57 13.87
CA PRO A 8 12.30 -15.47 13.46
C PRO A 8 12.08 -15.15 11.98
N PHE A 9 11.95 -13.86 11.66
CA PHE A 9 11.81 -13.43 10.27
C PHE A 9 13.14 -13.64 9.52
N LEU A 10 13.22 -14.71 8.73
CA LEU A 10 14.42 -15.07 7.98
C LEU A 10 14.44 -14.41 6.60
N TYR A 11 15.48 -13.61 6.35
CA TYR A 11 15.75 -13.00 5.06
C TYR A 11 17.22 -13.20 4.66
N SER A 12 17.49 -13.11 3.36
CA SER A 12 18.83 -13.14 2.79
C SER A 12 19.25 -11.73 2.39
N THR A 13 20.55 -11.46 2.44
CA THR A 13 21.13 -10.19 1.99
C THR A 13 20.77 -9.94 0.53
N GLY A 14 20.14 -8.80 0.25
CA GLY A 14 19.63 -8.43 -1.08
C GLY A 14 18.17 -8.81 -1.36
N ASP A 15 17.48 -9.45 -0.42
CA ASP A 15 16.04 -9.75 -0.53
C ASP A 15 15.17 -8.49 -0.62
N ASN A 16 13.99 -8.65 -1.23
CA ASN A 16 12.94 -7.63 -1.23
C ASN A 16 11.92 -7.93 -0.13
N ILE A 17 11.66 -6.92 0.70
CA ILE A 17 10.74 -6.96 1.83
C ILE A 17 9.51 -6.13 1.49
N GLY A 18 8.34 -6.74 1.56
CA GLY A 18 7.06 -6.08 1.41
C GLY A 18 6.61 -5.53 2.74
N VAL A 19 6.29 -4.26 2.80
CA VAL A 19 5.68 -3.63 3.98
C VAL A 19 4.22 -3.35 3.65
N MET A 20 3.31 -3.80 4.51
CA MET A 20 1.89 -3.50 4.40
C MET A 20 1.62 -2.13 5.04
N PRO A 21 1.18 -1.13 4.27
CA PRO A 21 0.82 0.16 4.84
C PRO A 21 -0.40 0.08 5.75
N VAL A 22 -0.59 1.15 6.51
CA VAL A 22 -1.81 1.47 7.26
C VAL A 22 -2.27 2.85 6.77
N ASN A 23 -3.53 2.98 6.37
CA ASN A 23 -4.10 4.28 6.03
C ASN A 23 -4.12 5.19 7.25
N ARG A 24 -3.99 6.50 7.03
CA ARG A 24 -3.97 7.48 8.12
C ARG A 24 -5.34 7.55 8.80
N ALA A 25 -5.34 7.69 10.13
CA ALA A 25 -6.56 7.77 10.93
C ALA A 25 -7.50 8.87 10.42
N GLU A 26 -6.97 10.06 10.11
CA GLU A 26 -7.80 11.18 9.64
C GLU A 26 -8.52 10.86 8.32
N MET A 27 -7.87 10.10 7.43
CA MET A 27 -8.47 9.68 6.16
C MET A 27 -9.54 8.59 6.37
N VAL A 28 -9.32 7.68 7.31
CA VAL A 28 -10.28 6.64 7.67
C VAL A 28 -11.54 7.26 8.26
N GLU A 29 -11.37 8.17 9.21
CA GLU A 29 -12.45 8.95 9.83
C GLU A 29 -13.21 9.76 8.76
N GLN A 30 -12.49 10.50 7.90
CA GLN A 30 -13.13 11.31 6.86
C GLN A 30 -14.00 10.48 5.91
N VAL A 31 -13.53 9.29 5.49
CA VAL A 31 -14.31 8.40 4.62
C VAL A 31 -15.51 7.83 5.36
N ALA A 32 -15.34 7.38 6.60
CA ALA A 32 -16.41 6.81 7.41
C ALA A 32 -17.50 7.84 7.70
N ASP A 33 -17.12 9.04 8.14
CA ASP A 33 -18.03 10.15 8.42
C ASP A 33 -18.82 10.56 7.17
N HIS A 34 -18.15 10.68 6.02
CA HIS A 34 -18.79 11.09 4.77
C HIS A 34 -19.83 10.07 4.27
N LEU A 35 -19.54 8.78 4.41
CA LEU A 35 -20.41 7.70 3.95
C LEU A 35 -21.37 7.17 5.03
N GLY A 36 -21.31 7.73 6.23
CA GLY A 36 -22.12 7.29 7.38
C GLY A 36 -21.80 5.86 7.83
N PHE A 37 -20.54 5.43 7.70
CA PHE A 37 -20.10 4.13 8.19
C PHE A 37 -19.76 4.21 9.68
N ASP A 38 -20.34 3.34 10.49
CA ASP A 38 -19.90 3.17 11.88
C ASP A 38 -18.59 2.38 11.90
N LEU A 39 -17.52 2.98 12.46
CA LEU A 39 -16.20 2.35 12.52
C LEU A 39 -16.18 1.10 13.40
N GLU A 40 -17.08 1.01 14.38
CA GLU A 40 -17.20 -0.13 15.31
C GLU A 40 -18.05 -1.28 14.74
N ASP A 41 -18.77 -1.04 13.65
CA ASP A 41 -19.57 -2.09 13.01
C ASP A 41 -18.66 -3.22 12.51
N THR A 42 -19.14 -4.44 12.70
CA THR A 42 -18.47 -5.66 12.23
C THR A 42 -19.27 -6.28 11.09
N PHE A 43 -18.61 -6.59 9.97
CA PHE A 43 -19.23 -7.25 8.83
C PHE A 43 -18.67 -8.65 8.57
N VAL A 44 -19.50 -9.49 7.95
CA VAL A 44 -19.12 -10.83 7.48
C VAL A 44 -19.32 -10.92 5.98
N LEU A 45 -18.27 -11.25 5.25
CA LEU A 45 -18.35 -11.51 3.82
C LEU A 45 -18.85 -12.92 3.59
N ARG A 46 -19.83 -13.05 2.70
CA ARG A 46 -20.43 -14.32 2.33
C ARG A 46 -20.27 -14.56 0.83
N PRO A 47 -20.28 -15.83 0.38
CA PRO A 47 -20.36 -16.13 -1.04
C PRO A 47 -21.58 -15.44 -1.67
N PRO A 48 -21.51 -15.09 -2.97
CA PRO A 48 -22.68 -14.63 -3.72
C PRO A 48 -23.85 -15.63 -3.59
N ALA A 49 -25.08 -15.16 -3.79
CA ALA A 49 -26.26 -16.04 -3.72
C ALA A 49 -26.10 -17.24 -4.68
N GLY A 50 -26.19 -18.45 -4.12
CA GLY A 50 -25.97 -19.72 -4.86
C GLY A 50 -24.50 -20.13 -5.02
N GLY A 51 -23.55 -19.37 -4.47
CA GLY A 51 -22.13 -19.70 -4.45
C GLY A 51 -21.77 -20.70 -3.35
N ASP A 52 -20.78 -21.56 -3.63
CA ASP A 52 -20.28 -22.55 -2.67
C ASP A 52 -19.29 -21.91 -1.68
N ALA A 53 -19.59 -22.02 -0.38
CA ALA A 53 -18.75 -21.57 0.71
C ALA A 53 -17.34 -22.19 0.70
N SER A 54 -17.20 -23.42 0.18
CA SER A 54 -15.91 -24.12 0.14
C SER A 54 -14.91 -23.51 -0.86
N THR A 55 -15.42 -22.78 -1.86
CA THR A 55 -14.61 -22.10 -2.90
C THR A 55 -14.50 -20.60 -2.69
N PHE A 56 -15.17 -20.07 -1.68
CA PHE A 56 -15.19 -18.65 -1.39
C PHE A 56 -13.88 -18.21 -0.72
N SER A 57 -13.11 -17.42 -1.46
CA SER A 57 -11.88 -16.80 -0.97
C SER A 57 -12.08 -15.29 -0.85
N PRO A 58 -12.44 -14.78 0.34
CA PRO A 58 -12.67 -13.36 0.53
C PRO A 58 -11.35 -12.59 0.35
N LYS A 59 -11.42 -11.42 -0.30
CA LYS A 59 -10.25 -10.57 -0.57
C LYS A 59 -9.69 -9.87 0.69
N VAL A 60 -10.48 -9.85 1.76
CA VAL A 60 -10.13 -9.27 3.06
C VAL A 60 -10.54 -10.25 4.16
N PRO A 61 -9.90 -10.20 5.34
CA PRO A 61 -10.30 -11.02 6.47
C PRO A 61 -11.78 -10.85 6.81
N THR A 62 -12.40 -11.91 7.32
CA THR A 62 -13.79 -11.89 7.75
C THR A 62 -13.99 -12.85 8.94
N PRO A 63 -14.67 -12.45 10.02
CA PRO A 63 -15.25 -11.12 10.29
C PRO A 63 -14.18 -10.01 10.37
N CYS A 64 -14.58 -8.77 10.10
CA CYS A 64 -13.70 -7.59 10.14
C CYS A 64 -14.52 -6.37 10.54
N THR A 65 -13.93 -5.48 11.35
CA THR A 65 -14.55 -4.18 11.65
C THR A 65 -14.40 -3.22 10.47
N VAL A 66 -15.27 -2.22 10.38
CA VAL A 66 -15.14 -1.15 9.38
C VAL A 66 -13.81 -0.41 9.56
N ALA A 67 -13.43 -0.10 10.80
CA ALA A 67 -12.15 0.53 11.12
C ALA A 67 -10.95 -0.27 10.60
N GLU A 68 -10.89 -1.58 10.87
CA GLU A 68 -9.82 -2.43 10.37
C GLU A 68 -9.80 -2.51 8.85
N TYR A 69 -10.98 -2.62 8.20
CA TYR A 69 -11.08 -2.64 6.75
C TYR A 69 -10.50 -1.39 6.10
N LEU A 70 -10.99 -0.22 6.51
CA LEU A 70 -10.55 1.07 5.97
C LEU A 70 -9.09 1.35 6.29
N SER A 71 -8.60 0.93 7.46
CA SER A 71 -7.21 1.17 7.87
C SER A 71 -6.21 0.24 7.19
N LEU A 72 -6.53 -1.05 7.07
CA LEU A 72 -5.53 -2.09 6.78
C LEU A 72 -5.69 -2.76 5.42
N TYR A 73 -6.86 -2.64 4.78
CA TYR A 73 -7.23 -3.46 3.63
C TYR A 73 -7.79 -2.68 2.43
N ALA A 74 -8.28 -1.45 2.61
CA ALA A 74 -8.79 -0.60 1.53
C ALA A 74 -7.68 0.24 0.87
N GLU A 75 -7.55 0.21 -0.47
CA GLU A 75 -6.68 1.17 -1.18
C GLU A 75 -7.44 2.48 -1.39
N LEU A 76 -7.12 3.46 -0.54
CA LEU A 76 -7.78 4.77 -0.51
C LEU A 76 -6.99 5.87 -1.23
N THR A 77 -5.69 5.66 -1.47
CA THR A 77 -4.75 6.73 -1.84
C THR A 77 -4.38 6.74 -3.32
N LEU A 78 -4.40 5.58 -3.98
CA LEU A 78 -4.04 5.49 -5.40
C LEU A 78 -5.23 5.80 -6.31
N PRO A 79 -5.00 6.45 -7.46
CA PRO A 79 -6.03 6.64 -8.47
C PRO A 79 -6.72 5.33 -8.84
N PRO A 80 -8.05 5.20 -8.66
CA PRO A 80 -8.76 4.01 -9.06
C PRO A 80 -8.76 3.88 -10.59
N ARG A 81 -9.06 2.69 -11.10
CA ARG A 81 -9.17 2.49 -12.55
C ARG A 81 -10.34 3.29 -13.12
N ARG A 82 -10.22 3.73 -14.39
CA ARG A 82 -11.24 4.57 -15.06
C ARG A 82 -12.65 3.97 -15.01
N ASP A 83 -12.79 2.66 -15.12
CA ASP A 83 -14.07 1.95 -15.08
C ASP A 83 -14.79 2.11 -13.74
N VAL A 84 -14.07 2.38 -12.65
CA VAL A 84 -14.66 2.72 -11.34
C VAL A 84 -15.49 4.00 -11.42
N MET A 85 -15.14 4.98 -12.27
CA MET A 85 -15.91 6.22 -12.41
C MET A 85 -17.34 5.96 -12.89
N ARG A 86 -17.53 4.92 -13.71
CA ARG A 86 -18.88 4.53 -14.16
C ARG A 86 -19.73 4.02 -13.01
N VAL A 87 -19.09 3.31 -12.06
CA VAL A 87 -19.76 2.77 -10.89
C VAL A 87 -20.03 3.89 -9.88
N LEU A 88 -19.07 4.78 -9.62
CA LEU A 88 -19.29 5.93 -8.75
C LEU A 88 -20.42 6.84 -9.25
N ALA A 89 -20.55 7.02 -10.56
CA ALA A 89 -21.65 7.78 -11.15
C ALA A 89 -23.05 7.23 -10.77
N THR A 90 -23.20 5.93 -10.50
CA THR A 90 -24.52 5.38 -10.08
C THR A 90 -24.88 5.71 -8.64
N PHE A 91 -23.90 6.11 -7.84
CA PHE A 91 -24.04 6.47 -6.44
C PHE A 91 -24.05 7.99 -6.21
N ALA A 92 -23.74 8.80 -7.23
CA ALA A 92 -23.79 10.26 -7.16
C ALA A 92 -25.24 10.76 -7.23
N GLU A 93 -25.67 11.45 -6.17
CA GLU A 93 -27.01 12.05 -6.08
C GLU A 93 -27.13 13.34 -6.88
N ASP A 94 -26.05 14.12 -6.98
CA ASP A 94 -26.02 15.32 -7.81
C ASP A 94 -25.94 14.95 -9.29
N THR A 95 -26.78 15.60 -10.10
CA THR A 95 -26.89 15.27 -11.53
C THR A 95 -25.68 15.74 -12.33
N SER A 96 -25.03 16.84 -11.93
CA SER A 96 -23.82 17.33 -12.58
C SER A 96 -22.62 16.42 -12.29
N GLU A 97 -22.41 16.07 -11.03
CA GLU A 97 -21.38 15.13 -10.59
C GLU A 97 -21.53 13.77 -11.27
N ARG A 98 -22.75 13.22 -11.27
CA ARG A 98 -23.07 11.96 -11.96
C ARG A 98 -22.71 12.00 -13.44
N GLU A 99 -23.14 13.05 -14.16
CA GLU A 99 -22.87 13.16 -15.58
C GLU A 99 -21.37 13.33 -15.85
N GLU A 100 -20.66 14.08 -15.01
CA GLU A 100 -19.22 14.23 -15.14
C GLU A 100 -18.47 12.91 -14.97
N LEU A 101 -18.74 12.17 -13.87
CA LEU A 101 -18.17 10.85 -13.61
C LEU A 101 -18.49 9.87 -14.73
N TYR A 102 -19.74 9.86 -15.20
CA TYR A 102 -20.17 9.00 -16.29
C TYR A 102 -19.44 9.33 -17.60
N GLN A 103 -19.32 10.62 -17.95
CA GLN A 103 -18.57 11.04 -19.14
C GLN A 103 -17.09 10.69 -19.02
N MET A 104 -16.48 10.87 -17.85
CA MET A 104 -15.09 10.53 -17.58
C MET A 104 -14.81 9.03 -17.73
N SER A 105 -15.80 8.19 -17.45
CA SER A 105 -15.69 6.73 -17.60
C SER A 105 -15.58 6.26 -19.07
N LYS A 106 -16.03 7.07 -20.04
CA LYS A 106 -16.08 6.71 -21.46
C LYS A 106 -14.69 6.71 -22.08
N LYS A 107 -14.39 5.70 -22.90
CA LYS A 107 -13.08 5.56 -23.59
C LYS A 107 -12.67 6.81 -24.38
N LYS A 108 -13.63 7.49 -25.02
CA LYS A 108 -13.40 8.72 -25.80
C LYS A 108 -12.93 9.92 -24.96
N ASN A 109 -13.15 9.88 -23.64
CA ASN A 109 -12.81 10.96 -22.71
C ASN A 109 -11.67 10.54 -21.76
N TYR A 110 -10.82 9.61 -22.18
CA TYR A 110 -9.70 9.12 -21.36
C TYR A 110 -8.77 10.26 -20.90
N ASP A 111 -8.55 11.26 -21.76
CA ASP A 111 -7.71 12.40 -21.39
C ASP A 111 -8.31 13.21 -20.24
N LYS A 112 -9.64 13.37 -20.17
CA LYS A 112 -10.30 14.04 -19.04
C LYS A 112 -10.05 13.29 -17.73
N PHE A 113 -10.16 11.96 -17.74
CA PHE A 113 -9.82 11.12 -16.57
C PHE A 113 -8.35 11.28 -16.18
N ARG A 114 -7.46 11.25 -17.17
CA ARG A 114 -6.03 11.36 -16.95
C ARG A 114 -5.65 12.70 -16.32
N GLU A 115 -6.16 13.81 -16.83
CA GLU A 115 -5.88 15.15 -16.31
C GLU A 115 -6.52 15.36 -14.93
N SER A 116 -7.79 14.99 -14.75
CA SER A 116 -8.53 15.35 -13.52
C SER A 116 -8.27 14.42 -12.33
N ILE A 117 -7.92 13.14 -12.58
CA ILE A 117 -7.77 12.13 -11.53
C ILE A 117 -6.34 11.58 -11.48
N SER A 118 -5.82 11.09 -12.61
CA SER A 118 -4.55 10.35 -12.60
C SER A 118 -3.34 11.24 -12.34
N LYS A 119 -3.25 12.41 -13.02
CA LYS A 119 -2.16 13.36 -12.85
C LYS A 119 -2.22 14.10 -11.51
N GLU A 120 -3.42 14.35 -11.01
CA GLU A 120 -3.63 14.96 -9.70
C GLU A 120 -3.49 13.95 -8.56
N HIS A 121 -3.22 12.68 -8.86
CA HIS A 121 -3.04 11.61 -7.87
C HIS A 121 -4.22 11.52 -6.88
N LEU A 122 -5.45 11.64 -7.37
CA LEU A 122 -6.65 11.58 -6.54
C LEU A 122 -7.01 10.12 -6.25
N GLY A 123 -6.91 9.74 -4.97
CA GLY A 123 -7.32 8.42 -4.50
C GLY A 123 -8.83 8.28 -4.40
N LEU A 124 -9.31 7.06 -4.12
CA LEU A 124 -10.74 6.82 -3.93
C LEU A 124 -11.32 7.67 -2.78
N ALA A 125 -10.57 7.87 -1.69
CA ALA A 125 -10.99 8.72 -0.59
C ALA A 125 -11.16 10.18 -1.03
N ASP A 126 -10.19 10.74 -1.76
CA ASP A 126 -10.28 12.10 -2.27
C ASP A 126 -11.49 12.29 -3.19
N ILE A 127 -11.68 11.37 -4.13
CA ILE A 127 -12.76 11.41 -5.12
C ILE A 127 -14.12 11.48 -4.42
N ILE A 128 -14.34 10.62 -3.43
CA ILE A 128 -15.63 10.52 -2.74
C ILE A 128 -15.83 11.71 -1.78
N THR A 129 -14.82 12.05 -0.99
CA THR A 129 -15.00 13.00 0.12
C THR A 129 -14.83 14.47 -0.28
N ASN A 130 -13.91 14.77 -1.22
CA ASN A 130 -13.49 16.15 -1.49
C ASN A 130 -13.98 16.67 -2.85
N TYR A 131 -14.14 15.80 -3.86
CA TYR A 131 -14.42 16.24 -5.25
C TYR A 131 -15.81 15.85 -5.77
N TYR A 132 -16.37 14.73 -5.31
CA TYR A 132 -17.72 14.27 -5.66
C TYR A 132 -18.52 13.91 -4.40
N PRO A 133 -18.78 14.89 -3.52
CA PRO A 133 -19.39 14.67 -2.20
C PRO A 133 -20.86 14.24 -2.26
N SER A 134 -21.50 14.25 -3.44
CA SER A 134 -22.86 13.69 -3.59
C SER A 134 -22.88 12.16 -3.69
N ILE A 135 -21.71 11.50 -3.71
CA ILE A 135 -21.62 10.04 -3.75
C ILE A 135 -22.06 9.46 -2.40
N GLN A 136 -23.13 8.67 -2.43
CA GLN A 136 -23.61 7.89 -1.29
C GLN A 136 -23.58 6.41 -1.66
N ILE A 137 -22.69 5.65 -1.01
CA ILE A 137 -22.45 4.24 -1.31
C ILE A 137 -22.52 3.39 -0.03
N SER A 138 -23.18 2.24 -0.11
CA SER A 138 -23.24 1.30 1.02
C SER A 138 -21.86 0.69 1.31
N LEU A 139 -21.61 0.26 2.55
CA LEU A 139 -20.37 -0.44 2.90
C LEU A 139 -20.14 -1.68 2.00
N ALA A 140 -21.21 -2.44 1.71
CA ALA A 140 -21.12 -3.64 0.88
C ALA A 140 -20.70 -3.34 -0.56
N ASP A 141 -21.20 -2.25 -1.15
CA ASP A 141 -20.80 -1.82 -2.49
C ASP A 141 -19.40 -1.19 -2.48
N PHE A 142 -19.06 -0.42 -1.44
CA PHE A 142 -17.73 0.14 -1.26
C PHE A 142 -16.65 -0.96 -1.24
N ILE A 143 -16.87 -2.03 -0.46
CA ILE A 143 -15.96 -3.18 -0.39
C ILE A 143 -15.78 -3.86 -1.75
N GLN A 144 -16.83 -3.89 -2.58
CA GLN A 144 -16.76 -4.51 -3.90
C GLN A 144 -15.96 -3.69 -4.91
N ILE A 145 -16.06 -2.35 -4.86
CA ILE A 145 -15.38 -1.46 -5.80
C ILE A 145 -13.95 -1.12 -5.36
N CYS A 146 -13.68 -1.06 -4.07
CA CYS A 146 -12.40 -0.68 -3.53
C CYS A 146 -11.41 -1.84 -3.72
N THR A 147 -10.25 -1.53 -4.31
CA THR A 147 -9.20 -2.53 -4.50
C THR A 147 -8.47 -2.81 -3.18
N PRO A 148 -7.98 -4.04 -2.95
CA PRO A 148 -7.21 -4.34 -1.75
C PRO A 148 -5.90 -3.53 -1.66
N LEU A 149 -5.59 -3.03 -0.48
CA LEU A 149 -4.35 -2.35 -0.15
C LEU A 149 -3.16 -3.30 -0.35
N GLN A 150 -2.22 -2.90 -1.20
CA GLN A 150 -1.09 -3.75 -1.59
C GLN A 150 0.17 -3.47 -0.74
N PRO A 151 1.02 -4.49 -0.50
CA PRO A 151 2.35 -4.27 0.06
C PRO A 151 3.19 -3.38 -0.86
N ARG A 152 4.06 -2.57 -0.27
CA ARG A 152 5.11 -1.84 -1.00
C ARG A 152 6.44 -2.55 -0.78
N TRP A 153 7.15 -2.84 -1.87
CA TRP A 153 8.37 -3.63 -1.86
C TRP A 153 9.60 -2.73 -1.74
N TYR A 154 10.48 -3.08 -0.81
CA TYR A 154 11.73 -2.39 -0.54
C TYR A 154 12.88 -3.39 -0.55
N SER A 155 14.03 -3.02 -1.08
CA SER A 155 15.23 -3.85 -0.95
C SER A 155 15.78 -3.76 0.47
N ALA A 156 16.11 -4.90 1.07
CA ALA A 156 16.78 -4.97 2.36
C ALA A 156 18.11 -4.21 2.28
N SER A 157 18.32 -3.30 3.23
CA SER A 157 19.53 -2.48 3.28
C SER A 157 20.57 -2.97 4.30
N SER A 158 20.27 -4.05 5.03
CA SER A 158 21.20 -4.72 5.95
C SER A 158 21.58 -6.13 5.52
N SER A 159 22.80 -6.55 5.89
CA SER A 159 23.23 -7.94 5.72
C SER A 159 22.61 -8.85 6.78
N SER A 160 21.98 -9.94 6.33
CA SER A 160 21.47 -11.01 7.18
C SER A 160 22.57 -11.73 7.96
N LEU A 161 23.79 -11.76 7.43
CA LEU A 161 24.96 -12.34 8.09
C LEU A 161 25.56 -11.42 9.16
N ALA A 162 25.65 -10.12 8.85
CA ALA A 162 26.21 -9.13 9.78
C ALA A 162 25.22 -8.71 10.88
N SER A 163 23.92 -8.75 10.59
CA SER A 163 22.83 -8.30 11.46
C SER A 163 21.67 -9.32 11.47
N PRO A 164 21.86 -10.52 12.04
CA PRO A 164 20.88 -11.61 11.95
C PRO A 164 19.54 -11.33 12.65
N HIS A 165 19.51 -10.35 13.56
CA HIS A 165 18.30 -9.96 14.31
C HIS A 165 17.80 -8.56 13.97
N ALA A 166 18.35 -7.92 12.92
CA ALA A 166 17.98 -6.55 12.56
C ALA A 166 17.92 -6.36 11.04
N LEU A 167 16.70 -6.19 10.53
CA LEU A 167 16.42 -5.78 9.17
C LEU A 167 16.42 -4.24 9.08
N SER A 168 17.15 -3.68 8.12
CA SER A 168 17.08 -2.27 7.76
C SER A 168 16.43 -2.11 6.39
N LEU A 169 15.65 -1.05 6.23
CA LEU A 169 15.15 -0.57 4.94
C LEU A 169 15.64 0.85 4.72
N THR A 170 15.83 1.24 3.46
CA THR A 170 16.20 2.61 3.08
C THR A 170 15.28 3.04 1.95
N PHE A 171 14.54 4.13 2.17
CA PHE A 171 13.45 4.57 1.30
C PHE A 171 13.30 6.09 1.35
N ASP A 172 12.68 6.64 0.31
CA ASP A 172 12.30 8.05 0.25
C ASP A 172 10.85 8.22 0.74
N VAL A 173 10.60 9.31 1.47
CA VAL A 173 9.24 9.69 1.86
C VAL A 173 8.58 10.40 0.68
N ILE A 174 7.50 9.81 0.18
CA ILE A 174 6.87 10.25 -1.08
C ILE A 174 5.81 11.28 -0.77
N THR A 175 6.06 12.52 -1.16
CA THR A 175 5.13 13.66 -1.06
C THR A 175 5.04 14.32 -2.42
N ILE A 176 3.85 14.30 -3.04
CA ILE A 176 3.64 14.83 -4.38
C ILE A 176 2.66 16.01 -4.29
N PRO A 177 3.05 17.23 -4.67
CA PRO A 177 2.13 18.37 -4.70
C PRO A 177 1.10 18.18 -5.82
N ARG A 178 -0.16 18.50 -5.53
CA ARG A 178 -1.26 18.53 -6.49
C ARG A 178 -1.37 19.92 -7.09
N ALA A 179 -1.55 20.00 -8.41
CA ALA A 179 -1.75 21.27 -9.09
C ALA A 179 -3.19 21.78 -8.92
N LEU A 180 -4.13 20.86 -8.67
CA LEU A 180 -5.55 21.13 -8.55
C LEU A 180 -5.91 22.09 -7.41
N ASP A 181 -5.35 21.87 -6.21
CA ASP A 181 -5.71 22.61 -4.99
C ASP A 181 -4.51 22.95 -4.09
N GLY A 182 -3.28 22.62 -4.52
CA GLY A 182 -2.06 22.83 -3.74
C GLY A 182 -1.89 21.87 -2.55
N SER A 183 -2.79 20.90 -2.38
CA SER A 183 -2.62 19.83 -1.38
C SER A 183 -1.52 18.84 -1.80
N PHE A 184 -1.25 17.85 -0.95
CA PHE A 184 -0.24 16.84 -1.22
C PHE A 184 -0.82 15.43 -1.24
N CYS A 185 -0.47 14.67 -2.27
CA CYS A 185 -0.60 13.22 -2.27
C CYS A 185 0.57 12.63 -1.47
N LEU A 186 0.25 12.01 -0.34
CA LEU A 186 1.22 11.35 0.54
C LEU A 186 1.26 9.85 0.23
N GLY A 187 2.45 9.31 0.00
CA GLY A 187 2.62 7.88 -0.23
C GLY A 187 2.25 7.07 1.01
N ALA A 188 1.23 6.21 0.90
CA ALA A 188 0.67 5.44 2.01
C ALA A 188 1.73 4.71 2.84
N CYS A 189 2.62 3.95 2.19
CA CYS A 189 3.62 3.14 2.91
C CYS A 189 4.80 3.95 3.44
N SER A 190 5.31 4.91 2.66
CA SER A 190 6.50 5.67 3.09
C SER A 190 6.17 6.64 4.21
N HIS A 191 4.97 7.24 4.24
CA HIS A 191 4.50 8.03 5.39
C HIS A 191 4.14 7.16 6.59
N HIS A 192 3.48 6.02 6.38
CA HIS A 192 3.23 5.08 7.48
C HIS A 192 4.56 4.72 8.16
N MET A 193 5.56 4.29 7.40
CA MET A 193 6.87 3.91 7.95
C MET A 193 7.64 5.10 8.56
N ALA A 194 7.56 6.30 7.98
CA ALA A 194 8.26 7.48 8.50
C ALA A 194 7.68 7.98 9.83
N ASN A 195 6.42 7.67 10.11
CA ASN A 195 5.73 8.06 11.33
C ASN A 195 5.75 6.97 12.43
N LEU A 196 6.33 5.79 12.16
CA LEU A 196 6.46 4.75 13.18
C LEU A 196 7.41 5.19 14.29
N LEU A 197 6.96 5.04 15.54
CA LEU A 197 7.77 5.28 16.73
C LEU A 197 8.59 4.05 17.11
N VAL A 198 9.66 4.27 17.88
CA VAL A 198 10.47 3.17 18.41
C VAL A 198 9.61 2.27 19.30
N GLY A 199 9.59 0.97 18.98
CA GLY A 199 8.77 -0.02 19.68
C GLY A 199 7.44 -0.33 18.99
N GLU A 200 7.03 0.46 17.99
CA GLU A 200 5.86 0.14 17.19
C GLU A 200 6.15 -0.98 16.19
N SER A 201 5.11 -1.74 15.88
CA SER A 201 5.18 -2.87 14.95
C SER A 201 4.61 -2.50 13.59
N CYS A 202 5.17 -3.07 12.54
CA CYS A 202 4.62 -3.00 11.19
C CYS A 202 4.51 -4.40 10.57
N ARG A 203 3.55 -4.57 9.67
CA ARG A 203 3.29 -5.84 9.01
C ARG A 203 4.23 -5.97 7.80
N ILE A 204 5.09 -6.98 7.82
CA ILE A 204 6.04 -7.25 6.73
C ILE A 204 5.82 -8.63 6.11
N MET A 205 6.28 -8.81 4.88
CA MET A 205 6.26 -10.08 4.17
C MET A 205 7.48 -10.20 3.25
N LYS A 206 7.82 -11.44 2.89
CA LYS A 206 8.89 -11.75 1.94
C LYS A 206 8.28 -12.43 0.72
N LEU A 207 8.54 -11.90 -0.47
CA LEU A 207 8.05 -12.48 -1.73
C LEU A 207 8.82 -13.75 -2.13
N GLY A 208 10.09 -13.84 -1.74
CA GLY A 208 11.02 -14.90 -2.11
C GLY A 208 12.47 -14.44 -2.00
N THR A 209 13.41 -15.30 -2.39
CA THR A 209 14.84 -14.93 -2.47
C THR A 209 15.13 -14.08 -3.71
N SER A 210 15.86 -13.00 -3.52
CA SER A 210 16.30 -12.13 -4.61
C SER A 210 17.42 -12.78 -5.44
N GLY A 211 17.47 -12.46 -6.74
CA GLY A 211 18.64 -12.74 -7.59
C GLY A 211 19.81 -11.77 -7.36
N PHE A 212 19.59 -10.73 -6.54
CA PHE A 212 20.58 -9.71 -6.21
C PHE A 212 21.51 -10.18 -5.09
N VAL A 213 22.37 -11.14 -5.40
CA VAL A 213 23.25 -11.82 -4.43
C VAL A 213 24.73 -11.57 -4.71
N LEU A 214 25.56 -11.74 -3.68
CA LEU A 214 27.01 -11.73 -3.85
C LEU A 214 27.49 -12.92 -4.71
N PRO A 215 28.54 -12.74 -5.51
CA PRO A 215 29.27 -13.86 -6.09
C PRO A 215 29.78 -14.82 -5.01
N LEU A 216 29.78 -16.12 -5.33
CA LEU A 216 30.23 -17.19 -4.44
C LEU A 216 31.62 -16.95 -3.85
N SER A 217 32.56 -16.45 -4.67
CA SER A 217 33.91 -16.12 -4.22
C SER A 217 33.96 -14.72 -3.61
N PRO A 218 34.44 -14.56 -2.36
CA PRO A 218 34.68 -13.25 -1.75
C PRO A 218 35.76 -12.42 -2.43
N LYS A 219 36.62 -13.05 -3.22
CA LYS A 219 37.69 -12.39 -3.97
C LYS A 219 37.21 -11.75 -5.28
N THR A 220 36.01 -12.10 -5.75
CA THR A 220 35.47 -11.52 -6.98
C THR A 220 35.18 -10.03 -6.76
N PRO A 221 35.82 -9.13 -7.54
CA PRO A 221 35.57 -7.70 -7.42
C PRO A 221 34.13 -7.36 -7.79
N LEU A 222 33.57 -6.35 -7.13
CA LEU A 222 32.20 -5.88 -7.36
C LEU A 222 32.24 -4.45 -7.91
N LEU A 223 31.46 -4.21 -8.95
CA LEU A 223 31.10 -2.86 -9.39
C LEU A 223 29.62 -2.66 -9.06
N MET A 224 29.34 -1.79 -8.09
CA MET A 224 27.98 -1.43 -7.69
C MET A 224 27.71 0.00 -8.12
N VAL A 225 26.60 0.22 -8.83
CA VAL A 225 26.15 1.55 -9.28
C VAL A 225 24.80 1.82 -8.65
N ALA A 226 24.67 2.95 -7.97
CA ALA A 226 23.45 3.33 -7.28
C ALA A 226 23.16 4.82 -7.50
N ASN A 227 21.88 5.15 -7.67
CA ASN A 227 21.37 6.52 -7.65
C ASN A 227 20.26 6.60 -6.58
N GLY A 228 20.32 7.62 -5.72
CA GLY A 228 19.37 7.80 -4.62
C GLY A 228 19.23 6.57 -3.72
N THR A 229 17.99 6.17 -3.44
CA THR A 229 17.64 5.00 -2.62
C THR A 229 18.07 3.66 -3.21
N GLY A 230 18.54 3.62 -4.47
CA GLY A 230 19.22 2.46 -5.03
C GLY A 230 20.48 2.04 -4.26
N VAL A 231 20.98 2.85 -3.32
CA VAL A 231 22.06 2.50 -2.39
C VAL A 231 21.67 1.40 -1.40
N ALA A 232 20.37 1.19 -1.15
CA ALA A 232 19.85 0.26 -0.14
C ALA A 232 20.50 -1.13 -0.22
N PRO A 233 20.36 -1.91 -1.31
CA PRO A 233 20.95 -3.24 -1.36
C PRO A 233 22.50 -3.18 -1.40
N MET A 234 23.11 -2.11 -1.92
CA MET A 234 24.57 -1.98 -1.96
C MET A 234 25.15 -1.87 -0.55
N ARG A 235 24.47 -1.13 0.33
CA ARG A 235 24.80 -1.07 1.76
C ARG A 235 24.78 -2.47 2.38
N ALA A 236 23.76 -3.27 2.08
CA ALA A 236 23.64 -4.63 2.58
C ALA A 236 24.82 -5.51 2.11
N LEU A 237 25.15 -5.47 0.81
CA LEU A 237 26.27 -6.23 0.25
C LEU A 237 27.63 -5.78 0.82
N CYS A 238 27.84 -4.48 1.01
CA CYS A 238 29.04 -3.93 1.66
C CYS A 238 29.19 -4.43 3.11
N GLN A 239 28.10 -4.42 3.89
CA GLN A 239 28.10 -4.94 5.25
C GLN A 239 28.47 -6.43 5.27
N GLU A 240 27.92 -7.21 4.34
CA GLU A 240 28.22 -8.64 4.25
C GLU A 240 29.68 -8.90 3.88
N ARG A 241 30.22 -8.20 2.87
CA ARG A 241 31.63 -8.30 2.49
C ARG A 241 32.58 -7.91 3.62
N PHE A 242 32.24 -6.84 4.33
CA PHE A 242 33.02 -6.40 5.49
C PHE A 242 33.01 -7.47 6.60
N TYR A 243 31.85 -8.06 6.87
CA TYR A 243 31.71 -9.13 7.85
C TYR A 243 32.46 -10.41 7.44
N GLN A 244 32.35 -10.85 6.18
CA GLN A 244 33.10 -11.98 5.62
C GLN A 244 34.61 -11.79 5.83
N LYS A 245 35.14 -10.62 5.46
CA LYS A 245 36.55 -10.27 5.68
C LYS A 245 36.96 -10.35 7.15
N LYS A 246 36.12 -9.86 8.07
CA LYS A 246 36.37 -9.92 9.51
C LYS A 246 36.41 -11.36 10.05
N MET A 247 35.61 -12.25 9.46
CA MET A 247 35.54 -13.67 9.82
C MET A 247 36.58 -14.54 9.08
N GLY A 248 37.38 -13.97 8.18
CA GLY A 248 38.35 -14.72 7.38
C GLY A 248 37.70 -15.61 6.32
N LEU A 249 36.47 -15.28 5.90
CA LEU A 249 35.71 -15.97 4.84
C LEU A 249 36.09 -15.43 3.44
#